data_AF-A0AAD0QJ28-F1
#
_entry.id   AF-A0AAD0QJ28-F1
#
_cell.length_a   1.000
_cell.length_b   1.000
_cell.length_c   1.000
_cell.angle_alpha   90.00
_cell.angle_beta   90.00
_cell.angle_gamma   90.00
#
_symmetry.space_group_name_H-M   'P 1'
#
loop_
_entity.id
_entity.type
_entity.pdbx_description
1 polymer ?
#
loop_
_entity_poly.entity_id
_entity_poly.type
_entity_poly.pdbx_seq_one_letter_code
_entity_poly.pdbx_strand_id
1 'polypeptide(L)' 'MIDFIVYLVFILALIAFSLSPAIYLTNKLSNKVAFIEANSTKISILLAILFSSMATFFIFLF' A
#
# COMPACT_ATOMS: atom_id res chain seq x y z
N MET A 1 5.39 -8.51 -26.34
CA MET A 1 6.52 -8.54 -25.37
C MET A 1 6.59 -7.24 -24.57
N ILE A 2 6.51 -6.08 -25.24
CA ILE A 2 6.48 -4.77 -24.59
C ILE A 2 5.26 -4.63 -23.65
N ASP A 3 4.08 -5.08 -24.06
CA ASP A 3 2.84 -4.95 -23.25
C ASP A 3 2.93 -5.69 -21.91
N PHE A 4 3.59 -6.86 -21.90
CA PHE A 4 3.84 -7.63 -20.69
C PHE A 4 4.77 -6.88 -19.72
N ILE A 5 5.81 -6.23 -20.26
CA ILE A 5 6.75 -5.42 -19.46
C ILE A 5 6.02 -4.22 -18.87
N VAL A 6 5.20 -3.53 -19.67
CA VAL A 6 4.40 -2.38 -19.21
C VAL A 6 3.45 -2.79 -18.08
N TYR A 7 2.75 -3.92 -18.24
CA TYR A 7 1.87 -4.47 -17.21
C TYR A 7 2.62 -4.81 -15.91
N LEU A 8 3.80 -5.40 -16.01
CA LEU A 8 4.62 -5.74 -14.85
C LEU A 8 5.12 -4.50 -14.10
N VAL A 9 5.56 -3.48 -14.84
CA VAL A 9 5.96 -2.18 -14.28
C VAL A 9 4.78 -1.52 -13.56
N PHE A 10 3.58 -1.60 -14.13
CA PHE A 10 2.37 -1.05 -13.51
C PHE A 10 2.05 -1.74 -12.18
N ILE A 11 2.11 -3.07 -12.11
CA ILE A 11 1.90 -3.81 -10.87
C ILE A 11 2.92 -3.41 -9.80
N LEU A 12 4.20 -3.33 -10.18
CA LEU A 12 5.26 -2.94 -9.25
C LEU A 12 5.06 -1.51 -8.72
N ALA A 13 4.66 -0.59 -9.60
CA ALA A 13 4.33 0.77 -9.21
C ALA A 13 3.15 0.81 -8.24
N LEU A 14 2.08 0.03 -8.49
CA LEU A 14 0.92 -0.06 -7.61
C LEU A 14 1.29 -0.61 -6.23
N ILE A 15 2.13 -1.65 -6.16
CA ILE A 15 2.65 -2.21 -4.91
C ILE A 15 3.46 -1.15 -4.15
N ALA A 16 4.40 -0.47 -4.81
CA ALA A 16 5.22 0.55 -4.16
C ALA A 16 4.39 1.73 -3.65
N PHE A 17 3.42 2.20 -4.45
CA PHE A 17 2.53 3.30 -4.10
C PHE A 17 1.60 2.97 -2.93
N SER A 18 1.17 1.73 -2.80
CA SER A 18 0.30 1.29 -1.70
C SER A 18 1.09 1.01 -0.41
N LEU A 19 2.27 0.39 -0.52
CA LEU A 19 3.06 -0.02 0.65
C LEU A 19 3.74 1.16 1.36
N SER A 20 4.30 2.10 0.60
CA SER A 20 5.04 3.26 1.14
C SER A 20 4.23 4.11 2.14
N PRO A 21 3.03 4.63 1.79
CA PRO A 21 2.22 5.40 2.73
C PRO A 21 1.69 4.55 3.88
N ALA A 22 1.42 3.26 3.65
CA ALA A 22 0.95 2.35 4.70
C ALA A 22 2.01 2.17 5.80
N ILE A 23 3.27 1.97 5.42
CA ILE A 23 4.39 1.87 6.35
C ILE A 23 4.61 3.20 7.08
N TYR A 24 4.62 4.33 6.35
CA TYR A 24 4.80 5.64 6.97
C TYR A 24 3.74 5.92 8.04
N LEU A 25 2.46 5.70 7.71
CA LEU A 25 1.36 5.95 8.62
C LEU A 25 1.44 5.04 9.84
N THR A 26 1.71 3.75 9.61
CA THR A 26 1.81 2.75 10.68
C THR A 26 2.95 3.05 11.64
N ASN A 27 4.13 3.41 11.14
CA ASN A 27 5.26 3.81 11.98
C ASN A 27 4.95 5.07 12.80
N LYS A 28 4.30 6.06 12.17
CA LYS A 28 3.90 7.30 12.86
C LYS A 28 2.88 7.05 13.98
N LEU A 29 1.99 6.07 13.78
CA LEU A 29 0.98 5.66 14.75
C LEU A 29 1.54 4.73 15.84
N SER A 30 2.48 3.85 15.47
CA SER A 30 3.19 2.94 16.37
C SER A 30 3.84 3.71 17.53
N ASN A 31 4.47 4.85 17.23
CA ASN A 31 5.10 5.70 18.25
C ASN A 31 4.11 6.34 19.24
N LYS A 32 2.80 6.26 18.99
CA LYS A 32 1.75 6.88 19.79
C LYS A 32 0.82 5.86 20.46
N VAL A 33 0.78 4.62 19.95
CA VAL A 33 -0.20 3.61 20.37
C VAL A 33 0.48 2.24 20.47
N ALA A 34 0.65 1.74 21.70
CA ALA A 34 1.31 0.46 21.97
C ALA A 34 0.64 -0.75 21.28
N PHE A 35 -0.69 -0.70 21.05
CA PHE A 35 -1.39 -1.73 20.28
C PHE A 35 -0.94 -1.80 18.82
N ILE A 36 -0.68 -0.63 18.22
CA ILE A 36 -0.23 -0.51 16.83
C ILE A 36 1.22 -0.95 16.72
N GLU A 37 2.04 -0.64 17.71
CA GLU A 37 3.41 -1.14 17.80
C GLU A 37 3.46 -2.67 17.83
N ALA A 38 2.66 -3.30 18.71
CA ALA A 38 2.59 -4.75 18.82
C ALA A 38 2.08 -5.46 17.56
N ASN A 39 1.35 -4.76 16.68
CA ASN A 39 0.77 -5.33 15.45
C ASN A 39 1.17 -4.58 14.18
N SER A 40 2.29 -3.85 14.20
CA SER A 40 2.67 -2.88 13.16
C SER A 40 2.67 -3.51 11.77
N THR A 41 3.29 -4.68 11.59
CA THR A 41 3.31 -5.37 10.29
C THR A 41 1.92 -5.76 9.77
N LYS A 42 1.00 -6.17 10.65
CA LYS A 42 -0.36 -6.55 10.23
C LYS A 42 -1.16 -5.32 9.82
N ILE A 43 -0.99 -4.22 10.54
CA ILE A 43 -1.68 -2.96 10.28
C ILE A 43 -1.17 -2.33 8.98
N SER A 44 0.13 -2.36 8.73
CA SER A 44 0.70 -1.83 7.48
C SER A 44 0.24 -2.65 6.25
N ILE A 45 0.12 -3.98 6.37
CA ILE A 45 -0.46 -4.81 5.31
C ILE A 45 -1.94 -4.46 5.07
N LEU A 46 -2.73 -4.32 6.15
CA LEU A 46 -4.14 -3.93 6.05
C LEU A 46 -4.32 -2.58 5.33
N LEU A 47 -3.51 -1.58 5.72
CA LEU A 47 -3.48 -0.27 5.09
C LEU A 47 -3.02 -0.34 3.62
N ALA A 48 -2.03 -1.16 3.29
CA ALA A 48 -1.56 -1.33 1.92
C ALA A 48 -2.65 -1.93 1.02
N ILE A 49 -3.41 -2.92 1.51
CA ILE A 49 -4.56 -3.47 0.78
C ILE A 49 -5.62 -2.39 0.54
N LEU A 50 -5.89 -1.56 1.55
CA LEU A 50 -6.87 -0.47 1.45
C LEU A 50 -6.43 0.62 0.47
N PHE A 51 -5.15 1.00 0.47
CA PHE A 51 -4.61 1.95 -0.52
C PHE A 51 -4.58 1.36 -1.92
N SER A 52 -4.28 0.07 -2.07
CA SER A 52 -4.30 -0.64 -3.36
C SER A 52 -5.72 -0.71 -3.95
N SER A 53 -6.73 -1.04 -3.13
CA SER A 53 -8.12 -1.05 -3.59
C SER A 53 -8.62 0.34 -3.97
N MET A 54 -8.25 1.37 -3.20
CA MET A 54 -8.57 2.76 -3.51
C MET A 54 -7.90 3.22 -4.82
N ALA A 55 -6.61 2.92 -4.99
CA ALA A 55 -5.88 3.26 -6.21
C ALA A 55 -6.49 2.57 -7.44
N THR A 56 -6.80 1.28 -7.31
CA THR A 56 -7.46 0.50 -8.37
C THR A 56 -8.81 1.11 -8.72
N PHE A 57 -9.62 1.49 -7.72
CA PHE A 57 -10.90 2.17 -7.95
C PHE A 57 -10.71 3.47 -8.74
N PHE A 58 -9.76 4.32 -8.36
CA PHE A 58 -9.49 5.57 -9.10
C PHE A 58 -8.97 5.34 -10.52
N ILE A 59 -8.17 4.30 -10.75
CA ILE A 59 -7.68 3.92 -12.08
C ILE A 59 -8.83 3.53 -13.02
N PHE A 60 -9.87 2.86 -12.50
CA PHE A 60 -11.03 2.44 -13.32
C PHE A 60 -12.19 3.44 -13.33
N LEU A 61 -12.21 4.40 -12.41
CA LEU A 61 -13.20 5.48 -12.38
C LEU A 61 -12.91 6.57 -13.42
N PHE A 62 -11.65 6.73 -13.81
CA PHE A 62 -11.17 7.67 -14.84
C PHE A 62 -10.86 6.98 -16.16
#